data_AF-A0A7Z9U8F9-F1
#
_entry.id   AF-A0A7Z9U8F9-F1
#
_cell.length_a   1.000
_cell.length_b   1.000
_cell.length_c   1.000
_cell.angle_alpha   90.00
_cell.angle_beta   90.00
_cell.angle_gamma   90.00
#
_symmetry.space_group_name_H-M   'P 1'
#
loop_
_entity.id
_entity.type
_entity.pdbx_description
1 polymer ?
#
loop_
_entity_poly.entity_id
_entity_poly.type
_entity_poly.pdbx_seq_one_letter_code
_entity_poly.pdbx_strand_id
1 'polypeptide(L)'
;MTFAQVQSVGDPISIEDMNEQEMVDLIIVNLARLCVSGEWTGLLEAGGGAGLVEVLPLIGGTDADQYDVSTCPPWAGALITTQSTATLSKPHAFPFISPATGDVSAIGIQVTAAEATDSLYVAIYSQDSNFLPSTQLGYATISLASTGEIYQTSISDTVSLEAGTQYWYSVNLVQTSSATVRAMHDAYIPTLGITDALDAKHYAIEDTTEDQYAVPPATFTPAALDATHARIVVGLKF
;
A
#
# COMPACT_ATOMS: atom_id res chain seq x y z
N MET A 1 3.35 14.36 -83.64
CA MET A 1 3.76 14.77 -82.28
C MET A 1 5.01 15.60 -82.40
N THR A 2 4.91 16.89 -82.15
CA THR A 2 6.07 17.78 -82.08
C THR A 2 6.66 17.74 -80.67
N PHE A 3 7.95 18.07 -80.51
CA PHE A 3 8.61 18.13 -79.21
C PHE A 3 7.86 19.04 -78.21
N ALA A 4 7.24 20.11 -78.71
CA ALA A 4 6.38 21.00 -77.93
C ALA A 4 5.10 20.34 -77.40
N GLN A 5 4.56 19.34 -78.12
CA GLN A 5 3.38 18.59 -77.67
C GLN A 5 3.71 17.57 -76.60
N VAL A 6 4.98 17.18 -76.41
CA VAL A 6 5.41 16.28 -75.31
C VAL A 6 5.63 17.07 -74.01
N GLN A 7 6.09 18.32 -74.10
CA GLN A 7 6.25 19.21 -72.94
C GLN A 7 4.93 19.76 -72.38
N SER A 8 3.85 19.84 -73.17
CA SER A 8 2.58 20.39 -72.68
C SER A 8 1.67 19.39 -71.97
N VAL A 9 2.00 18.09 -72.01
CA VAL A 9 1.21 17.03 -71.33
C VAL A 9 1.89 16.50 -70.08
N GLY A 10 3.22 16.65 -70.00
CA GLY A 10 3.97 16.45 -68.77
C GLY A 10 4.13 17.78 -68.07
N ASP A 11 3.09 18.23 -67.37
CA ASP A 11 3.28 19.21 -66.30
C ASP A 11 4.33 18.56 -65.37
N PRO A 12 5.56 19.10 -65.28
CA PRO A 12 6.60 18.44 -64.52
C PRO A 12 6.12 18.48 -63.08
N ILE A 13 5.72 17.32 -62.53
CA ILE A 13 5.56 17.17 -61.09
C ILE A 13 6.85 17.75 -60.52
N SER A 14 6.72 18.86 -59.79
CA SER A 14 7.90 19.58 -59.39
C SER A 14 8.68 18.64 -58.48
N ILE A 15 10.02 18.74 -58.48
CA ILE A 15 10.83 17.92 -57.57
C ILE A 15 10.40 18.16 -56.11
N GLU A 16 9.78 19.32 -55.86
CA GLU A 16 9.13 19.73 -54.62
C GLU A 16 7.89 18.88 -54.32
N ASP A 17 6.99 18.64 -55.28
CA ASP A 17 5.81 17.77 -55.11
C ASP A 17 6.19 16.30 -54.87
N MET A 18 7.24 15.81 -55.56
CA MET A 18 7.77 14.45 -55.32
C MET A 18 8.39 14.32 -53.92
N ASN A 19 9.16 15.33 -53.50
CA ASN A 19 9.75 15.36 -52.16
C ASN A 19 8.67 15.55 -51.07
N GLU A 20 7.60 16.30 -51.35
CA GLU A 20 6.47 16.45 -50.43
C GLU A 20 5.76 15.13 -50.20
N GLN A 21 5.48 14.38 -51.27
CA GLN A 21 4.88 13.05 -51.14
C GLN A 21 5.79 12.08 -50.38
N GLU A 22 7.10 12.09 -50.64
CA GLU A 22 8.07 11.27 -49.89
C GLU A 22 8.12 11.65 -48.39
N MET A 23 8.03 12.95 -48.08
CA MET A 23 7.96 13.43 -46.70
C MET A 23 6.65 13.03 -46.01
N VAL A 24 5.52 13.10 -46.71
CA VAL A 24 4.21 12.66 -46.23
C VAL A 24 4.22 11.16 -45.97
N ASP A 25 4.78 10.36 -46.89
CA ASP A 25 4.90 8.90 -46.73
C ASP A 25 5.80 8.54 -45.53
N LEU A 26 6.90 9.28 -45.31
CA LEU A 26 7.76 9.13 -44.13
C LEU A 26 7.02 9.44 -42.83
N ILE A 27 6.23 10.51 -42.80
CA ILE A 27 5.41 10.87 -41.63
C ILE A 27 4.38 9.78 -41.36
N ILE A 28 3.68 9.28 -42.39
CA ILE A 28 2.65 8.24 -42.24
C ILE A 28 3.28 6.93 -41.75
N VAL A 29 4.45 6.53 -42.27
CA VAL A 29 5.16 5.33 -41.82
C VAL A 29 5.62 5.48 -40.36
N ASN A 30 6.14 6.63 -39.98
CA ASN A 30 6.55 6.87 -38.59
C ASN A 30 5.35 6.96 -37.63
N LEU A 31 4.24 7.57 -38.06
CA LEU A 31 2.99 7.60 -37.31
C LEU A 31 2.39 6.19 -37.18
N ALA A 32 2.41 5.39 -38.25
CA ALA A 32 1.96 4.00 -38.21
C ALA A 32 2.83 3.15 -37.28
N ARG A 33 4.15 3.37 -37.24
CA ARG A 33 5.06 2.72 -36.26
C ARG A 33 4.72 3.12 -34.83
N LEU A 34 4.42 4.40 -34.59
CA LEU A 34 3.94 4.88 -33.29
C LEU A 34 2.57 4.29 -32.93
N CYS A 35 1.69 4.00 -33.90
CA CYS A 35 0.36 3.42 -33.66
C CYS A 35 0.36 1.88 -33.51
N VAL A 36 1.48 1.18 -33.75
CA VAL A 36 1.58 -0.23 -33.38
C VAL A 36 1.71 -0.31 -31.86
N SER A 37 0.76 -1.00 -31.24
CA SER A 37 0.41 -0.97 -29.80
C SER A 37 1.53 -1.22 -28.78
N GLY A 38 2.76 -1.54 -29.21
CA GLY A 38 3.89 -1.80 -28.31
C GLY A 38 4.51 -0.55 -27.70
N GLU A 39 4.41 0.61 -28.36
CA GLU A 39 5.04 1.87 -27.90
C GLU A 39 4.10 2.71 -27.01
N TRP A 40 2.80 2.38 -26.98
CA TRP A 40 1.81 3.09 -26.16
C TRP A 40 1.77 2.63 -24.71
N THR A 41 2.32 1.45 -24.40
CA THR A 41 2.34 0.90 -23.04
C THR A 41 3.04 1.87 -22.08
N GLY A 42 4.18 2.44 -22.46
CA GLY A 42 4.89 3.42 -21.64
C GLY A 42 4.21 4.81 -21.55
N LEU A 43 3.35 5.18 -22.52
CA LEU A 43 2.68 6.48 -22.53
C LEU A 43 1.34 6.46 -21.76
N LEU A 44 0.61 5.34 -21.78
CA LEU A 44 -0.64 5.16 -21.05
C LEU A 44 -0.43 4.71 -19.60
N GLU A 45 0.68 4.02 -19.30
CA GLU A 45 1.08 3.69 -17.92
C GLU A 45 1.69 4.90 -17.18
N ALA A 46 2.22 5.90 -17.90
CA ALA A 46 2.75 7.12 -17.30
C ALA A 46 1.67 8.11 -16.81
N GLY A 47 0.38 7.84 -17.05
CA GLY A 47 -0.71 8.78 -16.84
C GLY A 47 -1.72 8.43 -15.74
N GLY A 48 -1.50 7.39 -14.95
CA GLY A 48 -2.48 6.89 -13.99
C GLY A 48 -1.89 6.63 -12.61
N GLY A 49 -1.99 7.62 -11.71
CA GLY A 49 -1.75 7.41 -10.29
C GLY A 49 -0.65 8.30 -9.71
N ALA A 50 -0.86 9.62 -9.72
CA ALA A 50 -0.35 10.43 -8.61
C ALA A 50 -1.19 10.11 -7.36
N GLY A 51 -1.12 8.86 -6.89
CA GLY A 51 -1.22 8.60 -5.46
C GLY A 51 -0.08 9.35 -4.78
N LEU A 52 -0.23 9.65 -3.49
CA LEU A 52 0.76 10.41 -2.74
C LEU A 52 2.16 9.76 -2.88
N VAL A 53 3.00 10.26 -3.78
CA VAL A 53 4.44 9.97 -3.80
C VAL A 53 5.07 10.85 -2.73
N GLU A 54 4.82 10.51 -1.47
CA GLU A 54 5.61 10.99 -0.35
C GLU A 54 6.43 9.82 0.18
N VAL A 55 7.62 9.64 -0.40
CA VAL A 55 8.74 9.08 0.36
C VAL A 55 8.87 9.97 1.59
N LEU A 56 8.57 9.43 2.77
CA LEU A 56 8.59 10.18 4.02
C LEU A 56 9.84 11.08 4.08
N PRO A 57 9.73 12.33 4.54
CA PRO A 57 10.87 13.24 4.56
C PRO A 57 12.02 12.63 5.36
N LEU A 58 13.10 12.26 4.65
CA LEU A 58 14.30 11.74 5.25
C LEU A 58 15.23 12.91 5.60
N ILE A 59 15.45 13.15 6.88
CA ILE A 59 16.60 13.96 7.31
C ILE A 59 17.84 13.10 7.01
N GLY A 60 18.73 13.59 6.15
CA GLY A 60 19.80 12.76 5.58
C GLY A 60 20.67 12.01 6.61
N GLY A 61 21.13 10.82 6.22
CA GLY A 61 22.19 10.05 6.89
C GLY A 61 21.86 9.62 8.32
N THR A 62 20.87 8.75 8.49
CA THR A 62 20.59 8.08 9.77
C THR A 62 20.92 6.60 9.65
N ASP A 63 21.42 5.97 10.72
CA ASP A 63 21.60 4.52 10.82
C ASP A 63 20.28 3.79 11.20
N ALA A 64 19.13 4.48 11.20
CA ALA A 64 17.84 3.87 11.50
C ALA A 64 17.44 2.87 10.41
N ASP A 65 17.02 1.69 10.83
CA ASP A 65 16.73 0.53 9.98
C ASP A 65 15.26 0.09 10.06
N GLN A 66 14.39 0.93 10.65
CA GLN A 66 12.99 0.61 10.89
C GLN A 66 12.06 1.77 10.56
N TYR A 67 10.87 1.44 10.05
CA TYR A 67 9.78 2.35 9.81
C TYR A 67 8.60 2.05 10.74
N ASP A 68 8.17 3.02 11.54
CA ASP A 68 6.93 2.92 12.31
C ASP A 68 5.72 3.27 11.44
N VAL A 69 5.11 2.26 10.83
CA VAL A 69 3.97 2.43 9.93
C VAL A 69 2.66 2.81 10.64
N SER A 70 2.64 2.80 11.98
CA SER A 70 1.49 3.24 12.76
C SER A 70 1.42 4.76 12.97
N THR A 71 2.57 5.44 12.88
CA THR A 71 2.71 6.89 13.07
C THR A 71 3.11 7.63 11.81
N CYS A 72 3.22 6.94 10.67
CA CYS A 72 3.42 7.59 9.38
C CYS A 72 2.16 8.37 8.96
N PRO A 73 2.32 9.61 8.45
CA PRO A 73 1.25 10.30 7.72
C PRO A 73 0.72 9.46 6.54
N PRO A 74 -0.56 9.60 6.16
CA PRO A 74 -1.57 10.48 6.75
C PRO A 74 -2.28 9.87 7.98
N TRP A 75 -1.98 8.62 8.34
CA TRP A 75 -2.75 7.84 9.30
C TRP A 75 -2.23 7.91 10.75
N ALA A 76 -1.31 8.84 11.03
CA ALA A 76 -0.63 8.98 12.30
C ALA A 76 -1.55 9.39 13.46
N GLY A 77 -1.24 8.92 14.68
CA GLY A 77 -1.88 9.36 15.91
C GLY A 77 -1.09 10.43 16.67
N ALA A 78 -1.79 11.33 17.37
CA ALA A 78 -1.15 12.43 18.11
C ALA A 78 -0.73 12.09 19.55
N LEU A 79 -1.25 11.00 20.13
CA LEU A 79 -1.03 10.66 21.54
C LEU A 79 -0.77 9.17 21.73
N ILE A 80 0.27 8.83 22.51
CA ILE A 80 0.65 7.46 22.83
C ILE A 80 -0.20 6.94 23.99
N THR A 81 -0.70 5.71 23.86
CA THR A 81 -1.39 4.98 24.92
C THR A 81 -0.89 3.52 24.96
N THR A 82 -1.56 2.70 25.75
CA THR A 82 -1.36 1.26 25.83
C THR A 82 -2.67 0.56 25.42
N GLN A 83 -2.57 -0.46 24.57
CA GLN A 83 -3.68 -1.32 24.18
C GLN A 83 -3.59 -2.65 24.92
N SER A 84 -4.69 -3.06 25.54
CA SER A 84 -4.84 -4.42 26.06
C SER A 84 -5.00 -5.39 24.91
N THR A 85 -4.26 -6.50 24.92
CA THR A 85 -4.42 -7.55 23.90
C THR A 85 -5.58 -8.49 24.21
N ALA A 86 -6.23 -8.36 25.37
CA ALA A 86 -7.32 -9.24 25.79
C ALA A 86 -8.55 -9.21 24.85
N THR A 87 -8.75 -8.12 24.12
CA THR A 87 -9.92 -7.91 23.27
C THR A 87 -9.64 -8.14 21.79
N LEU A 88 -8.42 -8.54 21.42
CA LEU A 88 -7.99 -8.70 20.03
C LEU A 88 -8.24 -10.11 19.50
N SER A 89 -9.34 -10.77 19.86
CA SER A 89 -9.62 -12.14 19.38
C SER A 89 -9.90 -12.20 17.87
N LYS A 90 -10.20 -11.05 17.27
CA LYS A 90 -10.48 -10.86 15.86
C LYS A 90 -9.45 -9.93 15.20
N PRO A 91 -9.22 -10.05 13.89
CA PRO A 91 -8.37 -9.13 13.15
C PRO A 91 -8.93 -7.71 13.14
N HIS A 92 -8.18 -6.78 13.72
CA HIS A 92 -8.43 -5.35 13.61
C HIS A 92 -7.39 -4.73 12.67
N ALA A 93 -7.82 -4.26 11.51
CA ALA A 93 -6.98 -3.74 10.45
C ALA A 93 -6.91 -2.22 10.44
N PHE A 94 -5.70 -1.69 10.22
CA PHE A 94 -5.41 -0.26 10.13
C PHE A 94 -4.64 0.06 8.83
N PRO A 95 -4.96 1.17 8.13
CA PRO A 95 -4.34 1.50 6.86
C PRO A 95 -2.98 2.18 7.05
N PHE A 96 -2.01 1.84 6.22
CA PHE A 96 -0.72 2.55 6.18
C PHE A 96 -0.26 2.73 4.74
N ILE A 97 0.61 3.73 4.52
CA ILE A 97 1.28 3.91 3.24
C ILE A 97 2.68 3.32 3.37
N SER A 98 3.07 2.43 2.47
CA SER A 98 4.41 1.83 2.54
C SER A 98 5.47 2.93 2.37
N PRO A 99 6.44 3.04 3.29
CA PRO A 99 7.46 4.08 3.24
C PRO A 99 8.61 3.75 2.29
N ALA A 100 8.77 2.47 1.92
CA ALA A 100 9.84 1.98 1.07
C ALA A 100 9.33 0.88 0.12
N THR A 101 10.04 0.72 -1.01
CA THR A 101 9.85 -0.39 -1.93
C THR A 101 10.85 -1.48 -1.59
N GLY A 102 10.37 -2.72 -1.45
CA GLY A 102 11.22 -3.86 -1.15
C GLY A 102 10.46 -4.97 -0.41
N ASP A 103 11.19 -6.01 -0.05
CA ASP A 103 10.66 -7.12 0.74
C ASP A 103 10.77 -6.78 2.23
N VAL A 104 9.70 -7.00 2.99
CA VAL A 104 9.73 -6.83 4.44
C VAL A 104 10.64 -7.90 5.05
N SER A 105 11.70 -7.48 5.72
CA SER A 105 12.70 -8.35 6.36
C SER A 105 12.36 -8.65 7.83
N ALA A 106 11.62 -7.76 8.50
CA ALA A 106 11.11 -7.99 9.84
C ALA A 106 9.85 -7.18 10.16
N ILE A 107 8.97 -7.74 11.00
CA ILE A 107 7.80 -7.06 11.58
C ILE A 107 7.99 -7.00 13.10
N GLY A 108 7.75 -5.84 13.71
CA GLY A 108 7.93 -5.65 15.15
C GLY A 108 6.82 -4.87 15.84
N ILE A 109 6.74 -5.05 17.15
CA ILE A 109 5.84 -4.34 18.06
C ILE A 109 6.60 -3.93 19.33
N GLN A 110 5.98 -3.08 20.14
CA GLN A 110 6.49 -2.74 21.47
C GLN A 110 5.56 -3.27 22.57
N VAL A 111 6.03 -4.27 23.32
CA VAL A 111 5.30 -4.87 24.45
C VAL A 111 5.55 -4.05 25.72
N THR A 112 4.48 -3.57 26.36
CA THR A 112 4.52 -2.75 27.57
C THR A 112 4.28 -3.57 28.84
N ALA A 113 3.51 -4.65 28.76
CA ALA A 113 3.38 -5.66 29.80
C ALA A 113 3.39 -7.06 29.16
N ALA A 114 4.24 -7.94 29.68
CA ALA A 114 4.49 -9.26 29.09
C ALA A 114 3.52 -10.34 29.61
N GLU A 115 3.26 -11.35 28.78
CA GLU A 115 2.52 -12.57 29.10
C GLU A 115 3.22 -13.77 28.44
N ALA A 116 3.62 -14.77 29.23
CA ALA A 116 4.62 -15.76 28.82
C ALA A 116 4.15 -16.73 27.71
N THR A 117 2.84 -16.99 27.63
CA THR A 117 2.28 -18.04 26.76
C THR A 117 1.64 -17.51 25.48
N ASP A 118 1.52 -16.20 25.36
CA ASP A 118 0.70 -15.60 24.31
C ASP A 118 1.57 -15.00 23.20
N SER A 119 0.99 -14.93 22.01
CA SER A 119 1.64 -14.34 20.84
C SER A 119 0.63 -13.52 20.07
N LEU A 120 1.01 -12.30 19.72
CA LEU A 120 0.23 -11.44 18.85
C LEU A 120 0.61 -11.74 17.41
N TYR A 121 -0.40 -11.88 16.55
CA TYR A 121 -0.16 -11.89 15.11
C TYR A 121 -0.22 -10.47 14.57
N VAL A 122 0.72 -10.16 13.69
CA VAL A 122 0.68 -8.95 12.87
C VAL A 122 0.73 -9.38 11.42
N ALA A 123 -0.37 -9.17 10.70
CA ALA A 123 -0.51 -9.54 9.29
C ALA A 123 -0.54 -8.30 8.41
N ILE A 124 -0.03 -8.42 7.18
CA ILE A 124 -0.08 -7.38 6.16
C ILE A 124 -1.03 -7.85 5.05
N TYR A 125 -1.90 -6.96 4.61
CA TYR A 125 -2.90 -7.18 3.58
C TYR A 125 -2.76 -6.17 2.44
N SER A 126 -3.05 -6.63 1.23
CA SER A 126 -3.30 -5.76 0.09
C SER A 126 -4.60 -4.98 0.28
N GLN A 127 -4.77 -3.93 -0.52
CA GLN A 127 -6.04 -3.23 -0.67
C GLN A 127 -6.86 -3.78 -1.84
N ASP A 128 -8.19 -3.74 -1.73
CA ASP A 128 -9.12 -4.00 -2.84
C ASP A 128 -9.40 -2.74 -3.68
N SER A 129 -10.33 -2.85 -4.63
CA SER A 129 -10.78 -1.74 -5.48
C SER A 129 -11.55 -0.65 -4.74
N ASN A 130 -11.99 -0.90 -3.51
CA ASN A 130 -12.66 0.05 -2.62
C ASN A 130 -11.71 0.61 -1.56
N PHE A 131 -10.40 0.36 -1.67
CA PHE A 131 -9.35 0.75 -0.73
C PHE A 131 -9.46 0.08 0.66
N LEU A 132 -10.15 -1.05 0.76
CA LEU A 132 -10.34 -1.85 1.99
C LEU A 132 -9.32 -3.01 2.06
N PRO A 133 -9.03 -3.56 3.26
CA PRO A 133 -8.14 -4.72 3.38
C PRO A 133 -8.73 -5.92 2.65
N SER A 134 -7.87 -6.67 1.95
CA SER A 134 -8.29 -7.80 1.11
C SER A 134 -7.42 -9.04 1.30
N THR A 135 -6.40 -9.25 0.47
CA THR A 135 -5.64 -10.51 0.47
C THR A 135 -4.44 -10.40 1.39
N GLN A 136 -4.24 -11.41 2.24
CA GLN A 136 -3.06 -11.48 3.10
C GLN A 136 -1.80 -11.65 2.25
N LEU A 137 -0.82 -10.79 2.47
CA LEU A 137 0.50 -10.86 1.87
C LEU A 137 1.47 -11.68 2.74
N GLY A 138 1.30 -11.62 4.05
CA GLY A 138 2.06 -12.41 5.01
C GLY A 138 1.83 -11.93 6.44
N TYR A 139 2.29 -12.68 7.43
CA TYR A 139 2.19 -12.32 8.84
C TYR A 139 3.38 -12.79 9.66
N ALA A 140 3.58 -12.15 10.80
CA ALA A 140 4.53 -12.55 11.83
C ALA A 140 3.80 -12.97 13.11
N THR A 141 4.36 -13.96 13.80
CA THR A 141 3.91 -14.39 15.14
C THR A 141 4.88 -13.86 16.18
N ILE A 142 4.46 -12.85 16.93
CA ILE A 142 5.32 -12.15 17.87
C ILE A 142 4.98 -12.58 19.30
N SER A 143 5.94 -13.21 19.98
CA SER A 143 5.79 -13.63 21.37
C SER A 143 5.64 -12.42 22.30
N LEU A 144 4.69 -12.49 23.23
CA LEU A 144 4.46 -11.47 24.25
C LEU A 144 5.20 -11.77 25.56
N ALA A 145 6.10 -12.75 25.57
CA ALA A 145 6.77 -13.24 26.79
C ALA A 145 7.78 -12.28 27.43
N SER A 146 8.07 -11.15 26.79
CA SER A 146 9.00 -10.14 27.29
C SER A 146 8.52 -8.73 26.95
N THR A 147 8.93 -7.75 27.75
CA THR A 147 8.68 -6.33 27.49
C THR A 147 9.76 -5.75 26.59
N GLY A 148 9.43 -4.70 25.84
CA GLY A 148 10.37 -3.99 24.95
C GLY A 148 9.97 -4.10 23.48
N GLU A 149 10.85 -3.63 22.61
CA GLU A 149 10.69 -3.79 21.16
C GLU A 149 11.08 -5.20 20.73
N ILE A 150 10.17 -5.90 20.08
CA ILE A 150 10.35 -7.27 19.62
C ILE A 150 10.11 -7.30 18.13
N TYR A 151 11.10 -7.79 17.37
CA TYR A 151 11.03 -7.99 15.92
C TYR A 151 11.06 -9.47 15.59
N GLN A 152 10.30 -9.86 14.58
CA GLN A 152 10.29 -11.18 14.00
C GLN A 152 10.71 -11.14 12.53
N THR A 153 11.72 -11.94 12.20
CA THR A 153 12.24 -12.14 10.84
C THR A 153 11.64 -13.37 10.16
N SER A 154 10.97 -14.23 10.94
CA SER A 154 10.21 -15.37 10.42
C SER A 154 8.80 -14.91 10.06
N ILE A 155 8.64 -14.47 8.81
CA ILE A 155 7.37 -14.06 8.21
C ILE A 155 6.80 -15.24 7.43
N SER A 156 5.48 -15.40 7.44
CA SER A 156 4.79 -16.55 6.84
C SER A 156 4.98 -16.69 5.33
N ASP A 157 5.27 -15.59 4.63
CA ASP A 157 5.55 -15.52 3.20
C ASP A 157 6.45 -14.29 2.90
N THR A 158 6.93 -14.17 1.67
CA THR A 158 7.64 -12.98 1.18
C THR A 158 6.65 -11.84 0.97
N VAL A 159 6.78 -10.77 1.75
CA VAL A 159 5.91 -9.59 1.65
C VAL A 159 6.64 -8.49 0.88
N SER A 160 6.36 -8.37 -0.42
CA SER A 160 6.88 -7.29 -1.26
C SER A 160 5.94 -6.08 -1.25
N LEU A 161 6.45 -4.92 -0.83
CA LEU A 161 5.69 -3.67 -0.79
C LEU A 161 6.28 -2.64 -1.76
N GLU A 162 5.43 -1.75 -2.24
CA GLU A 162 5.82 -0.61 -3.07
C GLU A 162 5.64 0.70 -2.30
N ALA A 163 6.66 1.57 -2.29
CA ALA A 163 6.61 2.87 -1.64
C ALA A 163 5.46 3.72 -2.17
N GLY A 164 4.74 4.41 -1.29
CA GLY A 164 3.60 5.26 -1.66
C GLY A 164 2.29 4.48 -1.88
N THR A 165 2.33 3.14 -1.89
CA THR A 165 1.12 2.31 -2.01
C THR A 165 0.48 2.08 -0.65
N GLN A 166 -0.85 2.18 -0.59
CA GLN A 166 -1.62 1.88 0.62
C GLN A 166 -1.76 0.36 0.80
N TYR A 167 -1.44 -0.08 2.01
CA TYR A 167 -1.64 -1.43 2.51
C TYR A 167 -2.36 -1.36 3.85
N TRP A 168 -2.71 -2.52 4.39
CA TRP A 168 -3.32 -2.66 5.70
C TRP A 168 -2.48 -3.60 6.54
N TYR A 169 -2.29 -3.28 7.82
CA TYR A 169 -1.85 -4.30 8.77
C TYR A 169 -3.01 -4.62 9.70
N SER A 170 -3.13 -5.88 10.10
CA SER A 170 -4.06 -6.30 11.14
C SER A 170 -3.34 -6.88 12.33
N VAL A 171 -4.03 -6.84 13.46
CA VAL A 171 -3.59 -7.42 14.72
C VAL A 171 -4.68 -8.32 15.28
N ASN A 172 -4.30 -9.52 15.70
CA ASN A 172 -5.17 -10.42 16.45
C ASN A 172 -4.36 -11.35 17.35
N LEU A 173 -5.03 -11.94 18.32
CA LEU A 173 -4.52 -12.92 19.26
C LEU A 173 -5.46 -14.13 19.24
N VAL A 174 -4.91 -15.34 19.37
CA VAL A 174 -5.75 -16.55 19.41
C VAL A 174 -6.65 -16.52 20.63
N GLN A 175 -6.10 -16.30 21.81
CA GLN A 175 -6.81 -16.33 23.08
C GLN A 175 -6.84 -14.95 23.76
N THR A 176 -7.46 -14.87 24.94
CA THR A 176 -7.34 -13.68 25.78
C THR A 176 -5.98 -13.68 26.47
N SER A 177 -5.34 -12.51 26.52
CA SER A 177 -4.04 -12.29 27.16
C SER A 177 -4.09 -11.09 28.09
N SER A 178 -3.36 -11.13 29.21
CA SER A 178 -3.12 -9.96 30.07
C SER A 178 -2.00 -9.04 29.57
N ALA A 179 -1.35 -9.39 28.45
CA ALA A 179 -0.33 -8.56 27.87
C ALA A 179 -0.91 -7.20 27.42
N THR A 180 -0.01 -6.23 27.37
CA THR A 180 -0.32 -4.92 26.80
C THR A 180 0.78 -4.49 25.86
N VAL A 181 0.40 -3.73 24.83
CA VAL A 181 1.32 -3.24 23.80
C VAL A 181 1.17 -1.74 23.64
N ARG A 182 2.23 -1.08 23.17
CA ARG A 182 2.17 0.34 22.85
C ARG A 182 1.24 0.57 21.67
N ALA A 183 0.42 1.61 21.78
CA ALA A 183 -0.54 1.99 20.76
C ALA A 183 -0.68 3.51 20.65
N MET A 184 -1.31 3.98 19.58
CA MET A 184 -1.79 5.34 19.42
C MET A 184 -3.23 5.42 19.88
N HIS A 185 -3.52 6.44 20.69
CA HIS A 185 -4.81 6.62 21.32
C HIS A 185 -5.90 6.86 20.26
N ASP A 186 -6.96 6.08 20.38
CA ASP A 186 -8.10 6.02 19.48
C ASP A 186 -8.83 7.36 19.25
N ALA A 187 -8.87 8.24 20.25
CA ALA A 187 -9.44 9.57 20.13
C ALA A 187 -8.62 10.54 19.25
N TYR A 188 -7.38 10.20 18.90
CA TYR A 188 -6.40 11.07 18.27
C TYR A 188 -5.82 10.52 16.97
N ILE A 189 -6.51 9.57 16.35
CA ILE A 189 -6.19 9.00 15.03
C ILE A 189 -7.26 9.40 14.01
N PRO A 190 -6.93 9.47 12.71
CA PRO A 190 -7.90 9.81 11.67
C PRO A 190 -9.04 8.79 11.59
N THR A 191 -10.26 9.30 11.40
CA THR A 191 -11.45 8.46 11.20
C THR A 191 -11.44 7.80 9.81
N LEU A 192 -11.90 6.56 9.73
CA LEU A 192 -12.11 5.80 8.50
C LEU A 192 -13.55 5.97 7.98
N GLY A 193 -13.68 6.07 6.66
CA GLY A 193 -14.95 5.98 5.97
C GLY A 193 -15.86 7.21 6.11
N ILE A 194 -17.09 7.05 5.64
CA ILE A 194 -18.15 8.06 5.76
C ILE A 194 -18.86 7.83 7.10
N THR A 195 -19.14 8.92 7.81
CA THR A 195 -19.87 8.90 9.08
C THR A 195 -21.27 9.51 8.92
N ASP A 196 -22.23 9.02 9.71
CA ASP A 196 -23.58 9.58 9.84
C ASP A 196 -23.65 10.70 10.90
N ALA A 197 -22.61 10.86 11.71
CA ALA A 197 -22.48 11.91 12.72
C ALA A 197 -21.05 12.45 12.81
N LEU A 198 -20.89 13.77 13.01
CA LEU A 198 -19.57 14.41 13.06
C LEU A 198 -18.74 14.02 14.28
N ASP A 199 -19.34 13.36 15.26
CA ASP A 199 -18.71 12.84 16.47
C ASP A 199 -18.46 11.33 16.43
N ALA A 200 -18.91 10.61 15.39
CA ALA A 200 -18.58 9.20 15.25
C ALA A 200 -17.10 9.02 14.92
N LYS A 201 -16.46 8.06 15.59
CA LYS A 201 -15.03 7.78 15.48
C LYS A 201 -14.84 6.30 15.20
N HIS A 202 -14.41 5.99 13.99
CA HIS A 202 -14.05 4.64 13.57
C HIS A 202 -12.63 4.69 13.02
N TYR A 203 -11.79 3.74 13.38
CA TYR A 203 -10.35 3.85 13.11
C TYR A 203 -9.69 2.54 12.73
N ALA A 204 -10.42 1.42 12.87
CA ALA A 204 -10.04 0.13 12.38
C ALA A 204 -11.19 -0.50 11.60
N ILE A 205 -10.86 -1.50 10.80
CA ILE A 205 -11.83 -2.40 10.18
C ILE A 205 -11.66 -3.76 10.83
N GLU A 206 -12.76 -4.36 11.27
CA GLU A 206 -12.78 -5.68 11.88
C GLU A 206 -13.27 -6.73 10.88
N ASP A 207 -12.60 -7.89 10.87
CA ASP A 207 -13.15 -9.10 10.26
C ASP A 207 -13.93 -9.88 11.31
N THR A 208 -15.24 -9.97 11.11
CA THR A 208 -16.17 -10.64 12.03
C THR A 208 -16.69 -11.97 11.48
N THR A 209 -16.02 -12.55 10.48
CA THR A 209 -16.45 -13.82 9.88
C THR A 209 -16.36 -14.97 10.89
N GLU A 210 -15.37 -14.93 11.78
CA GLU A 210 -15.21 -15.85 12.90
C GLU A 210 -15.14 -15.09 14.23
N ASP A 211 -15.51 -15.76 15.32
CA ASP A 211 -15.42 -15.18 16.67
C ASP A 211 -13.98 -15.11 17.19
N GLN A 212 -13.11 -15.96 16.63
CA GLN A 212 -11.73 -16.15 17.05
C GLN A 212 -10.92 -16.73 15.89
N TYR A 213 -9.72 -16.19 15.66
CA TYR A 213 -8.85 -16.63 14.56
C TYR A 213 -7.60 -17.32 15.10
N ALA A 214 -7.36 -18.57 14.67
CA ALA A 214 -6.15 -19.31 15.05
C ALA A 214 -4.87 -18.72 14.41
N VAL A 215 -5.03 -18.16 13.21
CA VAL A 215 -4.05 -17.36 12.46
C VAL A 215 -4.81 -16.28 11.70
N PRO A 216 -4.17 -15.18 11.28
CA PRO A 216 -4.87 -14.14 10.53
C PRO A 216 -5.44 -14.72 9.22
N PRO A 217 -6.66 -14.32 8.80
CA PRO A 217 -7.32 -14.92 7.65
C PRO A 217 -6.59 -14.62 6.34
N ALA A 218 -6.57 -15.58 5.41
CA ALA A 218 -5.96 -15.40 4.09
C ALA A 218 -6.68 -14.33 3.25
N THR A 219 -7.99 -14.21 3.44
CA THR A 219 -8.82 -13.13 2.88
C THR A 219 -9.48 -12.40 4.02
N PHE A 220 -9.19 -11.11 4.14
CA PHE A 220 -9.87 -10.21 5.06
C PHE A 220 -11.26 -9.91 4.52
N THR A 221 -12.28 -10.08 5.35
CA THR A 221 -13.66 -9.69 5.04
C THR A 221 -14.01 -8.44 5.85
N PRO A 222 -13.99 -7.22 5.23
CA PRO A 222 -14.34 -5.98 5.91
C PRO A 222 -15.80 -6.02 6.38
N ALA A 223 -16.04 -6.34 7.65
CA ALA A 223 -17.38 -6.60 8.16
C ALA A 223 -17.91 -5.45 9.02
N ALA A 224 -17.05 -4.83 9.81
CA ALA A 224 -17.43 -3.74 10.71
C ALA A 224 -16.36 -2.65 10.81
N LEU A 225 -16.83 -1.42 11.06
CA LEU A 225 -15.97 -0.32 11.48
C LEU A 225 -15.80 -0.37 13.00
N ASP A 226 -14.56 -0.46 13.47
CA ASP A 226 -14.24 -0.56 14.88
C ASP A 226 -13.80 0.81 15.46
N ALA A 227 -14.30 1.05 16.67
CA ALA A 227 -14.21 2.27 17.43
C ALA A 227 -13.70 2.02 18.87
N THR A 228 -13.22 0.80 19.17
CA THR A 228 -12.85 0.38 20.53
C THR A 228 -11.37 0.04 20.76
N HIS A 229 -10.58 -0.21 19.71
CA HIS A 229 -9.15 -0.55 19.81
C HIS A 229 -8.17 0.55 19.39
N ALA A 230 -7.33 1.01 20.32
CA ALA A 230 -6.20 1.86 19.99
C ALA A 230 -5.29 1.21 18.93
N ARG A 231 -4.73 2.04 18.06
CA ARG A 231 -3.90 1.59 16.93
C ARG A 231 -2.54 1.11 17.41
N ILE A 232 -2.28 -0.19 17.37
CA ILE A 232 -1.04 -0.78 17.87
C ILE A 232 0.17 -0.28 17.07
N VAL A 233 1.27 0.02 17.76
CA VAL A 233 2.52 0.45 17.11
C VAL A 233 3.18 -0.74 16.44
N VAL A 234 3.36 -0.63 15.12
CA VAL A 234 3.97 -1.66 14.27
C VAL A 234 5.14 -1.06 13.53
N GLY A 235 6.30 -1.70 13.68
CA GLY A 235 7.53 -1.39 12.96
C GLY A 235 7.77 -2.37 11.82
N LEU A 236 8.19 -1.86 10.66
CA LEU A 236 8.64 -2.67 9.51
C LEU A 236 10.12 -2.42 9.24
N LYS A 237 10.84 -3.48 8.88
CA LYS A 237 12.18 -3.42 8.29
C LYS A 237 12.12 -4.00 6.88
N PHE A 238 13.00 -3.51 6.00
CA PHE A 238 13.13 -3.95 4.61
C PHE A 238 14.51 -4.60 4.37
#